data_AF-A0A0S7EQ47-F1
#
_entry.id   AF-A0A0S7EQ47-F1
#
_cell.length_a   1.000
_cell.length_b   1.000
_cell.length_c   1.000
_cell.angle_alpha   90.00
_cell.angle_beta   90.00
_cell.angle_gamma   90.00
#
_symmetry.space_group_name_H-M   'P 1'
#
loop_
_entity.id
_entity.type
_entity.pdbx_description
1 polymer ?
#
loop_
_entity_poly.entity_id
_entity_poly.type
_entity_poly.pdbx_seq_one_letter_code
_entity_poly.pdbx_strand_id
1 'polypeptide(L)'
;LEAFLKKTQGHCQVINLGAGLDTTFWRLQEEKLLPRKLFEVDFPTVVARKIHHIKTKPPLSKPIIDVHSTDSFLLESHVLDSDRFCIIGADLRDVPGLDEKLRLG
;
A
#
# COMPACT_ATOMS: atom_id res chain seq x y z
N LEU A 1 0.91 9.20 -13.31
CA LEU A 1 1.33 7.87 -12.82
C LEU A 1 1.40 6.83 -13.94
N GLU A 2 0.35 6.63 -14.74
CA GLU A 2 0.34 5.63 -15.83
C GLU A 2 1.50 5.74 -16.82
N ALA A 3 1.87 6.96 -17.25
CA ALA A 3 3.02 7.16 -18.14
C ALA A 3 4.34 6.65 -17.53
N PHE A 4 4.52 6.82 -16.20
CA PHE A 4 5.68 6.30 -15.48
C PHE A 4 5.64 4.77 -15.41
N LEU A 5 4.50 4.18 -15.05
CA LEU A 5 4.31 2.72 -14.98
C LEU A 5 4.55 2.06 -16.34
N LYS A 6 4.07 2.66 -17.43
CA LYS A 6 4.31 2.20 -18.80
C LYS A 6 5.78 2.32 -19.19
N LYS A 7 6.43 3.44 -18.86
CA LYS A 7 7.85 3.66 -19.15
C LYS A 7 8.76 2.68 -18.41
N THR A 8 8.41 2.31 -17.18
CA THR A 8 9.17 1.34 -16.36
C THR A 8 8.70 -0.10 -16.55
N GLN A 9 7.65 -0.34 -17.34
CA GLN A 9 7.02 -1.65 -17.51
C GLN A 9 6.63 -2.29 -16.16
N GLY A 10 6.21 -1.47 -15.20
CA GLY A 10 5.89 -1.91 -13.83
C GLY A 10 7.12 -2.25 -12.97
N HIS A 11 8.35 -2.19 -13.50
CA HIS A 11 9.60 -2.37 -12.75
C HIS A 11 10.00 -1.12 -11.96
N CYS A 12 9.11 -0.68 -11.09
CA CYS A 12 9.32 0.44 -10.20
C CYS A 12 8.59 0.21 -8.87
N GLN A 13 8.87 1.05 -7.89
CA GLN A 13 8.06 1.20 -6.69
C GLN A 13 7.36 2.57 -6.74
N VAL A 14 6.22 2.66 -6.09
CA VAL A 14 5.47 3.91 -5.95
C VAL A 14 5.26 4.16 -4.47
N ILE A 15 5.60 5.34 -3.99
CA ILE A 15 5.37 5.74 -2.59
C ILE A 15 4.41 6.94 -2.61
N ASN A 16 3.22 6.76 -2.06
CA ASN A 16 2.20 7.78 -1.93
C ASN A 16 2.23 8.36 -0.50
N LEU A 17 2.72 9.59 -0.36
CA LEU A 17 2.92 10.27 0.93
C LEU A 17 1.69 11.13 1.26
N GLY A 18 1.04 10.86 2.39
CA GLY A 18 -0.24 11.48 2.75
C GLY A 18 -1.42 10.88 1.98
N ALA A 19 -1.43 9.54 1.84
CA ALA A 19 -2.35 8.83 0.96
C ALA A 19 -3.83 8.88 1.38
N GLY A 20 -4.15 9.22 2.63
CA GLY A 20 -5.52 9.31 3.11
C GLY A 20 -6.32 8.02 2.87
N LEU A 21 -7.42 8.12 2.12
CA LEU A 21 -8.25 6.98 1.70
C LEU A 21 -8.14 6.70 0.19
N ASP A 22 -7.00 7.03 -0.43
CA ASP A 22 -6.75 6.81 -1.86
C ASP A 22 -7.03 5.35 -2.26
N THR A 23 -7.62 5.17 -3.44
CA THR A 23 -7.99 3.86 -4.02
C THR A 23 -7.14 3.48 -5.23
N THR A 24 -6.03 4.17 -5.47
CA THR A 24 -5.14 3.97 -6.62
C THR A 24 -4.65 2.53 -6.76
N PHE A 25 -4.35 1.82 -5.66
CA PHE A 25 -3.97 0.40 -5.73
C PHE A 25 -4.99 -0.45 -6.47
N TRP A 26 -6.27 -0.37 -6.08
CA TRP A 26 -7.36 -1.16 -6.68
C TRP A 26 -7.55 -0.82 -8.15
N ARG A 27 -7.54 0.48 -8.51
CA ARG A 27 -7.63 0.90 -9.91
C ARG A 27 -6.49 0.34 -10.76
N LEU A 28 -5.25 0.45 -10.28
CA LEU A 28 -4.08 -0.07 -11.00
C LEU A 28 -4.10 -1.61 -11.10
N GLN A 29 -4.65 -2.30 -10.11
CA GLN A 29 -4.84 -3.74 -10.16
C GLN A 29 -5.85 -4.15 -11.22
N GLU A 30 -7.01 -3.50 -11.28
CA GLU A 30 -8.03 -3.73 -12.31
C GLU A 30 -7.47 -3.48 -13.73
N GLU A 31 -6.65 -2.44 -13.89
CA GLU A 31 -5.99 -2.10 -15.15
C GLU A 31 -4.76 -2.98 -15.48
N LYS A 32 -4.36 -3.89 -14.58
CA LYS A 32 -3.12 -4.70 -14.69
C LYS A 32 -1.84 -3.87 -14.84
N LEU A 33 -1.80 -2.72 -14.16
CA LEU A 33 -0.70 -1.75 -14.19
C LEU A 33 0.03 -1.62 -12.84
N LEU A 34 -0.06 -2.63 -11.97
CA LEU A 34 0.59 -2.58 -10.65
C LEU A 34 2.13 -2.43 -10.78
N PRO A 35 2.75 -1.51 -10.00
CA PRO A 35 4.21 -1.47 -9.84
C PRO A 35 4.70 -2.73 -9.11
N ARG A 36 6.03 -2.90 -8.94
CA ARG A 36 6.57 -3.97 -8.09
C ARG A 36 5.96 -3.94 -6.71
N LYS A 37 5.92 -2.75 -6.08
CA LYS A 37 5.23 -2.53 -4.82
C LYS A 37 4.71 -1.08 -4.74
N LEU A 38 3.49 -0.93 -4.23
CA LEU A 38 2.89 0.36 -3.93
C LEU A 38 2.87 0.56 -2.42
N PHE A 39 3.47 1.64 -1.97
CA PHE A 39 3.51 2.06 -0.58
C PHE A 39 2.58 3.24 -0.38
N GLU A 40 1.84 3.21 0.72
CA GLU A 40 1.08 4.35 1.22
C GLU A 40 1.57 4.71 2.60
N VAL A 41 1.77 6.00 2.82
CA VAL A 41 2.20 6.52 4.11
C VAL A 41 1.21 7.57 4.56
N ASP A 42 0.72 7.44 5.79
CA ASP A 42 -0.09 8.46 6.45
C ASP A 42 0.08 8.35 7.96
N PHE A 43 -0.52 9.28 8.71
CA PHE A 43 -0.52 9.22 10.17
C PHE A 43 -1.12 7.88 10.66
N PRO A 44 -0.60 7.30 11.76
CA PRO A 44 -1.07 6.01 12.29
C PRO A 44 -2.59 5.91 12.50
N THR A 45 -3.25 7.01 12.86
CA THR A 45 -4.71 7.07 13.04
C THR A 45 -5.47 6.96 11.72
N VAL A 46 -4.96 7.57 10.65
CA VAL A 46 -5.54 7.49 9.30
C VAL A 46 -5.34 6.08 8.74
N VAL A 47 -4.14 5.52 8.90
CA VAL A 47 -3.81 4.15 8.50
C VAL A 47 -4.69 3.13 9.22
N ALA A 48 -4.85 3.23 10.54
CA ALA A 48 -5.71 2.32 11.30
C ALA A 48 -7.16 2.31 10.80
N ARG A 49 -7.70 3.50 10.49
CA ARG A 49 -9.05 3.63 9.90
C ARG A 49 -9.13 3.01 8.50
N LYS A 50 -8.10 3.22 7.66
CA LYS A 50 -8.05 2.62 6.31
C LYS A 50 -7.97 1.10 6.38
N ILE A 51 -7.08 0.55 7.21
CA ILE A 51 -6.95 -0.89 7.44
C ILE A 51 -8.27 -1.47 7.96
N HIS A 52 -8.96 -0.80 8.89
CA HIS A 52 -10.27 -1.24 9.35
C HIS A 52 -11.30 -1.32 8.20
N HIS A 53 -11.32 -0.34 7.30
CA HIS A 53 -12.18 -0.40 6.11
C HIS A 53 -11.82 -1.56 5.17
N ILE A 54 -10.53 -1.82 4.96
CA ILE A 54 -10.05 -2.93 4.13
C ILE A 54 -10.46 -4.28 4.74
N LYS A 55 -10.25 -4.43 6.07
CA LYS A 55 -10.62 -5.63 6.85
C LYS A 55 -12.10 -5.97 6.75
N THR A 56 -12.95 -4.95 6.88
CA THR A 56 -14.40 -5.13 7.01
C THR A 56 -15.13 -5.22 5.67
N LYS A 57 -14.44 -4.94 4.55
CA LYS A 57 -15.05 -4.92 3.21
C LYS A 57 -14.31 -5.89 2.29
N PRO A 58 -14.87 -7.09 2.02
CA PRO A 58 -14.27 -8.07 1.11
C PRO A 58 -13.85 -7.52 -0.27
N PRO A 59 -14.58 -6.57 -0.90
CA PRO A 59 -14.13 -5.96 -2.15
C PRO A 59 -12.81 -5.20 -2.06
N LEU A 60 -12.38 -4.81 -0.86
CA LEU A 60 -11.10 -4.13 -0.64
C LEU A 60 -9.99 -5.10 -0.26
N SER A 61 -10.27 -6.13 0.55
CA SER A 61 -9.26 -7.10 0.98
C SER A 61 -8.94 -8.14 -0.09
N LYS A 62 -9.94 -8.63 -0.84
CA LYS A 62 -9.75 -9.69 -1.83
C LYS A 62 -8.73 -9.33 -2.91
N PRO A 63 -8.76 -8.13 -3.53
CA PRO A 63 -7.77 -7.78 -4.54
C PRO A 63 -6.34 -7.79 -3.98
N ILE A 64 -6.14 -7.40 -2.72
CA ILE A 64 -4.81 -7.45 -2.08
C ILE A 64 -4.33 -8.91 -1.93
N ILE A 65 -5.23 -9.82 -1.54
CA ILE A 65 -4.96 -11.26 -1.40
C ILE A 65 -4.63 -11.88 -2.75
N ASP A 66 -5.39 -11.55 -3.80
CA ASP A 66 -5.24 -12.13 -5.15
C ASP A 66 -3.85 -11.90 -5.77
N VAL A 67 -3.11 -10.89 -5.29
CA VAL A 67 -1.75 -10.55 -5.77
C VAL A 67 -0.67 -10.79 -4.73
N HIS A 68 -1.01 -11.47 -3.64
CA HIS A 68 -0.06 -11.90 -2.61
C HIS A 68 0.28 -13.39 -2.79
N SER A 69 1.53 -13.74 -2.54
CA SER A 69 2.06 -15.09 -2.68
C SER A 69 1.60 -16.05 -1.58
N THR A 70 1.10 -15.55 -0.45
CA THR A 70 0.58 -16.34 0.67
C THR A 70 -0.89 -16.02 0.94
N ASP A 71 -1.64 -17.01 1.44
CA ASP A 71 -3.07 -16.88 1.77
C ASP A 71 -3.35 -15.92 2.94
N SER A 72 -2.30 -15.48 3.65
CA SER A 72 -2.38 -14.48 4.71
C SER A 72 -1.28 -13.44 4.55
N PHE A 73 -1.61 -12.19 4.85
CA PHE A 73 -0.70 -11.05 4.87
C PHE A 73 -0.74 -10.39 6.26
N LEU A 74 0.32 -9.68 6.64
CA LEU A 74 0.36 -9.01 7.95
C LEU A 74 -0.70 -7.91 7.98
N LEU A 75 -1.63 -8.07 8.93
CA LEU A 75 -2.81 -7.22 9.05
C LEU A 75 -2.98 -6.75 10.49
N GLU A 76 -2.00 -6.02 10.99
CA GLU A 76 -2.03 -5.42 12.32
C GLU A 76 -2.84 -4.11 12.32
N SER A 77 -3.01 -3.46 13.48
CA SER A 77 -3.78 -2.21 13.57
C SER A 77 -3.12 -1.03 12.86
N HIS A 78 -1.81 -1.08 12.59
CA HIS A 78 -1.03 0.06 12.07
C HIS A 78 -0.18 -0.27 10.85
N VAL A 79 -0.16 -1.53 10.41
CA VAL A 79 0.60 -1.97 9.24
C VAL A 79 -0.24 -2.99 8.47
N LEU A 80 -0.33 -2.75 7.17
CA LEU A 80 -0.80 -3.73 6.20
C LEU A 80 0.38 -3.97 5.26
N ASP A 81 0.89 -5.19 5.19
CA ASP A 81 2.01 -5.51 4.33
C ASP A 81 1.75 -6.78 3.51
N SER A 82 1.69 -6.61 2.20
CA SER A 82 1.63 -7.69 1.20
C SER A 82 2.71 -7.48 0.14
N ASP A 83 2.91 -8.46 -0.75
CA ASP A 83 3.97 -8.40 -1.77
C ASP A 83 3.87 -7.17 -2.69
N ARG A 84 2.65 -6.70 -2.94
CA ARG A 84 2.38 -5.66 -3.95
C ARG A 84 1.87 -4.36 -3.33
N PHE A 85 1.45 -4.39 -2.07
CA PHE A 85 0.83 -3.25 -1.40
C PHE A 85 1.21 -3.18 0.08
N CYS A 86 1.68 -2.02 0.51
CA CYS A 86 2.03 -1.77 1.90
C CYS A 86 1.45 -0.44 2.36
N ILE A 87 0.83 -0.41 3.55
CA ILE A 87 0.34 0.81 4.20
C ILE A 87 1.08 0.96 5.52
N ILE A 88 1.76 2.11 5.67
CA ILE A 88 2.66 2.41 6.78
C ILE A 88 2.13 3.60 7.58
N GLY A 89 1.87 3.41 8.86
CA GLY A 89 1.62 4.50 9.80
C GLY A 89 2.91 5.23 10.19
N ALA A 90 3.15 6.43 9.67
CA ALA A 90 4.33 7.24 9.99
C ALA A 90 4.04 8.75 9.97
N ASP A 91 4.84 9.51 10.71
CA ASP A 91 4.88 10.97 10.61
C ASP A 91 5.92 11.36 9.56
N LEU A 92 5.49 12.01 8.47
CA LEU A 92 6.39 12.41 7.38
C LEU A 92 7.46 13.43 7.81
N ARG A 93 7.29 14.06 8.97
CA ARG A 93 8.28 14.98 9.55
C ARG A 93 9.40 14.23 10.27
N ASP A 94 9.16 12.98 10.68
CA ASP A 94 10.16 12.09 11.27
C ASP A 94 10.80 11.24 10.16
N VAL A 95 11.73 11.85 9.43
CA VAL A 95 12.41 11.22 8.29
C VAL A 95 13.17 9.94 8.68
N PRO A 96 13.94 9.88 9.80
CA PRO A 96 14.57 8.64 10.24
C PRO A 96 13.57 7.52 10.53
N GLY A 97 12.49 7.82 11.25
CA GLY A 97 11.44 6.84 11.54
C GLY A 97 10.68 6.37 10.28
N LEU A 98 10.52 7.24 9.29
CA LEU A 98 9.95 6.88 7.99
C LEU A 98 10.87 5.94 7.20
N ASP A 99 12.17 6.25 7.13
CA ASP A 99 13.18 5.44 6.42
C ASP A 99 13.28 4.02 7.01
N GLU A 100 13.29 3.89 8.34
CA GLU A 100 13.28 2.59 9.02
C GLU A 100 12.06 1.75 8.61
N LYS A 101 10.86 2.34 8.65
CA LYS A 101 9.62 1.64 8.31
C LYS A 101 9.54 1.25 6.83
N LEU A 102 10.03 2.10 5.92
CA LEU A 102 10.07 1.81 4.49
C LEU A 102 11.03 0.67 4.14
N ARG A 103 12.12 0.48 4.90
CA ARG A 103 13.04 -0.65 4.69
C ARG A 103 12.47 -1.99 5.13
N LEU A 104 11.51 -1.99 6.06
CA LEU A 104 10.88 -3.20 6.59
C LEU A 104 9.72 -3.70 5.73
N GLY A 105 9.10 -2.80 4.95
CA GLY A 105 8.04 -3.13 4.01
C GLY A 105 8.53 -3.38 2.59
#